data_AF-A0A829YHD7-F1
#
_entry.id   AF-A0A829YHD7-F1
#
_cell.length_a   1.000
_cell.length_b   1.000
_cell.length_c   1.000
_cell.angle_alpha   90.00
_cell.angle_beta   90.00
_cell.angle_gamma   90.00
#
_symmetry.space_group_name_H-M   'P 1'
#
loop_
_entity.id
_entity.type
_entity.pdbx_description
1 polymer ?
#
loop_
_entity_poly.entity_id
_entity_poly.type
_entity_poly.pdbx_seq_one_letter_code
_entity_poly.pdbx_strand_id
1 'polypeptide(L)'
;MSSIIDAHVHLWDPARGDYGWLTPALPKLYRRIDEQELHEQLTRAGVNGAVLVQAAPTEAESDYLLSIAERTPWVRGVVGWVDFDAPDVEQRIAKRARQAKFVGVRPMLQDLDDADWILHPSRGRALSALASHGLVFDALIKPVHMSRIEQIARRHPNLSIVIDHAAKPTIGGEVSRSWRESLRALASCPNVVCKLSGLLTELAPGVETSKALDCADVVLQLFGPSRVLWGSDWPVLTLASTYDQWYALTQRALSSLSEADRNAVTGDNAVRIYRMKTTLAAAAILLHPDDNVLVCCRAVRAGERIRINESEEIQVLQDTDLGHKLARRGLSEGDKVLKYGAPIGSMKAAVPVGGWIHLHNMKSDYISAHTRAARVDAT
;
A
#
# COMPACT_ATOMS: atom_id res chain seq x y z
N MET A 1 -2.13 17.43 -2.53
CA MET A 1 -0.85 16.74 -2.27
C MET A 1 -1.08 15.26 -2.50
N SER A 2 -0.18 14.57 -3.21
CA SER A 2 -0.28 13.11 -3.34
C SER A 2 -0.04 12.45 -1.97
N SER A 3 -0.61 11.26 -1.76
CA SER A 3 -0.48 10.49 -0.53
C SER A 3 0.91 9.86 -0.45
N ILE A 4 1.73 10.23 0.53
CA ILE A 4 3.03 9.59 0.77
C ILE A 4 2.79 8.22 1.41
N ILE A 5 3.48 7.19 0.91
CA ILE A 5 3.39 5.82 1.43
C ILE A 5 4.79 5.32 1.76
N ASP A 6 4.98 4.89 3.01
CA ASP A 6 6.14 4.09 3.38
C ASP A 6 5.98 2.66 2.85
N ALA A 7 6.68 2.31 1.77
CA ALA A 7 6.54 1.01 1.13
C ALA A 7 7.30 -0.12 1.83
N HIS A 8 7.97 0.12 2.97
CA HIS A 8 8.73 -0.91 3.67
C HIS A 8 8.86 -0.60 5.17
N VAL A 9 8.00 -1.22 5.98
CA VAL A 9 8.10 -1.20 7.45
C VAL A 9 7.81 -2.58 8.03
N HIS A 10 8.27 -2.81 9.25
CA HIS A 10 8.03 -4.02 10.00
C HIS A 10 7.32 -3.70 11.32
N LEU A 11 6.44 -4.59 11.73
CA LEU A 11 5.85 -4.65 13.07
C LEU A 11 6.06 -6.08 13.56
N TRP A 12 6.34 -6.26 14.85
CA TRP A 12 6.56 -7.59 15.41
C TRP A 12 6.30 -7.64 16.90
N ASP A 13 6.07 -8.85 17.38
CA ASP A 13 6.00 -9.16 18.81
C ASP A 13 6.90 -10.37 19.11
N PRO A 14 8.07 -10.19 19.76
CA PRO A 14 8.99 -11.29 20.05
C PRO A 14 8.35 -12.46 20.80
N ALA A 15 7.21 -12.24 21.50
CA ALA A 15 6.45 -13.30 22.15
C ALA A 15 5.92 -14.38 21.18
N ARG A 16 5.87 -14.11 19.87
CA ARG A 16 5.53 -15.10 18.84
C ARG A 16 6.60 -16.18 18.65
N GLY A 17 7.84 -15.90 19.02
CA GLY A 17 8.94 -16.87 19.03
C GLY A 17 9.44 -17.34 17.66
N ASP A 18 9.00 -16.73 16.55
CA ASP A 18 9.36 -17.13 15.18
C ASP A 18 10.35 -16.18 14.47
N TYR A 19 10.89 -15.19 15.18
CA TYR A 19 11.89 -14.23 14.65
C TYR A 19 13.33 -14.68 14.92
N GLY A 20 13.88 -15.58 14.09
CA GLY A 20 15.21 -16.14 14.30
C GLY A 20 16.38 -15.14 14.32
N TRP A 21 16.25 -14.01 13.65
CA TRP A 21 17.28 -12.95 13.61
C TRP A 21 17.19 -11.98 14.80
N LEU A 22 16.04 -11.92 15.48
CA LEU A 22 15.76 -10.97 16.53
C LEU A 22 16.22 -11.56 17.86
N THR A 23 17.37 -11.11 18.37
CA THR A 23 17.98 -11.62 19.60
C THR A 23 18.20 -10.53 20.64
N PRO A 24 18.39 -10.85 21.93
CA PRO A 24 18.71 -9.86 22.97
C PRO A 24 19.94 -8.99 22.68
N ALA A 25 20.81 -9.41 21.75
CA ALA A 25 21.95 -8.61 21.28
C ALA A 25 21.54 -7.34 20.48
N LEU A 26 20.27 -7.25 20.08
CA LEU A 26 19.67 -6.09 19.42
C LEU A 26 18.66 -5.40 20.35
N PRO A 27 19.08 -4.81 21.49
CA PRO A 27 18.16 -4.38 22.55
C PRO A 27 17.13 -3.33 22.11
N LYS A 28 17.45 -2.50 21.11
CA LYS A 28 16.51 -1.53 20.52
C LYS A 28 15.34 -2.20 19.79
N LEU A 29 15.60 -3.36 19.20
CA LEU A 29 14.67 -4.11 18.34
C LEU A 29 14.03 -5.28 19.07
N TYR A 30 14.71 -5.91 20.03
CA TYR A 30 14.27 -7.08 20.80
C TYR A 30 13.19 -6.71 21.83
N ARG A 31 12.07 -6.19 21.33
CA ARG A 31 10.87 -5.79 22.05
C ARG A 31 9.71 -5.79 21.08
N ARG A 32 8.48 -5.66 21.58
CA ARG A 32 7.33 -5.41 20.74
C ARG A 32 7.47 -4.06 20.03
N ILE A 33 7.19 -4.07 18.73
CA ILE A 33 7.11 -2.91 17.84
C ILE A 33 5.71 -2.93 17.25
N ASP A 34 4.88 -1.95 17.58
CA ASP A 34 3.46 -1.96 17.25
C ASP A 34 3.02 -0.80 16.33
N GLU A 35 1.76 -0.90 15.90
CA GLU A 35 1.16 0.05 14.98
C GLU A 35 1.07 1.47 15.54
N GLN A 36 1.01 1.65 16.87
CA GLN A 36 0.93 2.98 17.48
C GLN A 36 2.27 3.72 17.33
N GLU A 37 3.37 3.07 17.70
CA GLU A 37 4.70 3.67 17.60
C GLU A 37 5.03 4.03 16.15
N LEU A 38 4.69 3.16 15.20
CA LEU A 38 4.83 3.47 13.77
C LEU A 38 3.97 4.68 13.38
N HIS A 39 2.69 4.72 13.78
CA HIS A 39 1.79 5.82 13.42
C HIS A 39 2.30 7.19 13.91
N GLU A 40 2.95 7.23 15.07
CA GLU A 40 3.61 8.44 15.58
C GLU A 40 4.78 8.87 14.69
N GLN A 41 5.57 7.94 14.14
CA GLN A 41 6.61 8.27 13.14
C GLN A 41 5.98 8.84 11.85
N LEU A 42 4.99 8.13 11.30
CA LEU A 42 4.33 8.52 10.06
C LEU A 42 3.70 9.91 10.17
N THR A 43 2.99 10.17 11.27
CA THR A 43 2.31 11.45 11.53
C THR A 43 3.30 12.60 11.61
N ARG A 44 4.42 12.43 12.33
CA ARG A 44 5.46 13.48 12.45
C ARG A 44 6.11 13.81 11.11
N ALA A 45 6.30 12.82 10.25
CA ALA A 45 6.89 13.00 8.92
C ALA A 45 5.87 13.41 7.83
N GLY A 46 4.56 13.43 8.15
CA GLY A 46 3.49 13.70 7.18
C GLY A 46 3.24 12.56 6.19
N VAL A 47 3.62 11.32 6.54
CA VAL A 47 3.40 10.12 5.73
C VAL A 47 1.99 9.56 5.98
N ASN A 48 1.27 9.23 4.91
CA ASN A 48 -0.18 8.96 4.98
C ASN A 48 -0.53 7.47 5.08
N GLY A 49 0.42 6.59 4.83
CA GLY A 49 0.20 5.16 4.98
C GLY A 49 1.47 4.34 4.85
N ALA A 50 1.35 3.04 5.09
CA ALA A 50 2.50 2.14 5.07
C ALA A 50 2.15 0.75 4.49
N VAL A 51 3.18 0.07 4.01
CA VAL A 51 3.15 -1.36 3.66
C VAL A 51 3.89 -2.13 4.73
N LEU A 52 3.16 -2.98 5.47
CA LEU A 52 3.78 -3.89 6.42
C LEU A 52 4.44 -5.04 5.66
N VAL A 53 5.70 -5.32 5.95
CA VAL A 53 6.45 -6.41 5.34
C VAL A 53 6.76 -7.42 6.43
N GLN A 54 6.58 -8.72 6.15
CA GLN A 54 6.89 -9.81 7.10
C GLN A 54 8.27 -9.62 7.74
N ALA A 55 8.44 -10.01 9.01
CA ALA A 55 9.75 -10.06 9.66
C ALA A 55 10.21 -11.48 10.05
N ALA A 56 9.35 -12.49 9.84
CA ALA A 56 9.64 -13.90 10.04
C ALA A 56 9.16 -14.74 8.83
N PRO A 57 9.87 -15.84 8.48
CA PRO A 57 9.52 -16.70 7.36
C PRO A 57 8.39 -17.69 7.74
N THR A 58 7.26 -17.17 8.22
CA THR A 58 6.11 -18.00 8.61
C THR A 58 4.80 -17.44 8.05
N GLU A 59 3.86 -18.33 7.72
CA GLU A 59 2.51 -17.90 7.35
C GLU A 59 1.76 -17.26 8.53
N ALA A 60 2.08 -17.69 9.76
CA ALA A 60 1.54 -17.10 10.98
C ALA A 60 1.93 -15.62 11.14
N GLU A 61 3.08 -15.21 10.62
CA GLU A 61 3.50 -13.80 10.59
C GLU A 61 2.66 -13.00 9.59
N SER A 62 2.38 -13.59 8.43
CA SER A 62 1.46 -12.99 7.46
C SER A 62 0.07 -12.78 8.05
N ASP A 63 -0.45 -13.77 8.77
CA ASP A 63 -1.74 -13.69 9.46
C ASP A 63 -1.74 -12.58 10.53
N TYR A 64 -0.65 -12.42 11.27
CA TYR A 64 -0.51 -11.36 12.26
C TYR A 64 -0.50 -9.96 11.64
N LEU A 65 0.31 -9.73 10.61
CA LEU A 65 0.35 -8.45 9.90
C LEU A 65 -0.99 -8.13 9.24
N LEU A 66 -1.68 -9.12 8.68
CA LEU A 66 -3.03 -8.93 8.13
C LEU A 66 -4.05 -8.56 9.21
N SER A 67 -3.98 -9.17 10.39
CA SER A 67 -4.86 -8.82 11.51
C SER A 67 -4.68 -7.37 11.98
N ILE A 68 -3.43 -6.86 11.92
CA ILE A 68 -3.14 -5.44 12.17
C ILE A 68 -3.72 -4.60 11.03
N ALA A 69 -3.47 -5.00 9.79
CA ALA A 69 -3.94 -4.26 8.61
C ALA A 69 -5.47 -4.15 8.56
N GLU A 70 -6.22 -5.14 9.04
CA GLU A 70 -7.68 -5.11 9.10
C GLU A 70 -8.22 -4.04 10.06
N ARG A 71 -7.57 -3.84 11.21
CA ARG A 71 -7.97 -2.83 12.21
C ARG A 71 -7.32 -1.46 12.02
N THR A 72 -6.39 -1.33 11.08
CA THR A 72 -5.57 -0.13 10.90
C THR A 72 -5.74 0.47 9.50
N PRO A 73 -6.61 1.49 9.32
CA PRO A 73 -6.95 2.02 8.00
C PRO A 73 -5.78 2.61 7.19
N TRP A 74 -4.78 3.19 7.86
CA TRP A 74 -3.59 3.77 7.21
C TRP A 74 -2.59 2.70 6.74
N VAL A 75 -2.71 1.44 7.16
CA VAL A 75 -1.96 0.33 6.56
C VAL A 75 -2.57 0.05 5.18
N ARG A 76 -1.78 0.22 4.13
CA ARG A 76 -2.22 0.18 2.73
C ARG A 76 -1.97 -1.18 2.06
N GLY A 77 -1.08 -1.98 2.61
CA GLY A 77 -0.79 -3.34 2.14
C GLY A 77 0.04 -4.13 3.13
N VAL A 78 0.07 -5.44 2.93
CA VAL A 78 0.89 -6.42 3.61
C VAL A 78 1.63 -7.24 2.56
N VAL A 79 2.96 -7.23 2.64
CA VAL A 79 3.81 -8.21 1.95
C VAL A 79 4.10 -9.31 2.95
N GLY A 80 3.47 -10.46 2.74
CA GLY A 80 3.58 -11.61 3.63
C GLY A 80 4.68 -12.58 3.22
N TRP A 81 4.63 -13.74 3.85
CA TRP A 81 5.42 -14.92 3.55
C TRP A 81 4.49 -16.08 3.19
N VAL A 82 4.89 -16.88 2.19
CA VAL A 82 4.26 -18.15 1.83
C VAL A 82 5.38 -19.14 1.57
N ASP A 83 5.20 -20.38 2.01
CA ASP A 83 6.15 -21.45 1.75
C ASP A 83 6.15 -21.81 0.24
N PHE A 84 7.23 -21.51 -0.45
CA PHE A 84 7.38 -21.83 -1.88
C PHE A 84 7.66 -23.31 -2.14
N ASP A 85 8.15 -24.02 -1.13
CA ASP A 85 8.43 -25.46 -1.22
C ASP A 85 7.18 -26.30 -0.95
N ALA A 86 6.14 -25.71 -0.34
CA ALA A 86 4.87 -26.39 -0.06
C ALA A 86 4.24 -26.97 -1.33
N PRO A 87 3.85 -28.27 -1.36
CA PRO A 87 3.26 -28.91 -2.53
C PRO A 87 1.95 -28.26 -2.98
N ASP A 88 1.28 -27.49 -2.12
CA ASP A 88 0.05 -26.74 -2.37
C ASP A 88 0.26 -25.21 -2.44
N VAL A 89 1.47 -24.74 -2.80
CA VAL A 89 1.82 -23.31 -2.83
C VAL A 89 0.87 -22.49 -3.72
N GLU A 90 0.42 -23.02 -4.86
CA GLU A 90 -0.53 -22.30 -5.73
C GLU A 90 -1.86 -22.03 -5.02
N GLN A 91 -2.39 -23.01 -4.27
CA GLN A 91 -3.62 -22.84 -3.49
C GLN A 91 -3.42 -21.86 -2.34
N ARG A 92 -2.26 -21.90 -1.67
CA ARG A 92 -1.91 -20.96 -0.60
C ARG A 92 -1.86 -19.53 -1.12
N ILE A 93 -1.17 -19.29 -2.23
CA ILE A 93 -1.10 -17.97 -2.89
C ILE A 93 -2.50 -17.51 -3.30
N ALA A 94 -3.31 -18.39 -3.91
CA ALA A 94 -4.68 -18.06 -4.32
C ALA A 94 -5.57 -17.69 -3.12
N LYS A 95 -5.39 -18.34 -1.97
CA LYS A 95 -6.08 -17.98 -0.72
C LYS A 95 -5.66 -16.59 -0.24
N ARG A 96 -4.34 -16.31 -0.22
CA ARG A 96 -3.80 -15.00 0.19
C ARG A 96 -4.27 -13.86 -0.72
N ALA A 97 -4.31 -14.08 -2.03
CA ALA A 97 -4.77 -13.10 -3.02
C ALA A 97 -6.22 -12.62 -2.82
N ARG A 98 -7.05 -13.36 -2.08
CA ARG A 98 -8.43 -12.94 -1.76
C ARG A 98 -8.49 -11.94 -0.61
N GLN A 99 -7.42 -11.79 0.16
CA GLN A 99 -7.34 -10.88 1.30
C GLN A 99 -7.01 -9.47 0.78
N ALA A 100 -7.89 -8.50 1.02
CA ALA A 100 -7.87 -7.22 0.31
C ALA A 100 -6.58 -6.39 0.45
N LYS A 101 -5.83 -6.57 1.53
CA LYS A 101 -4.55 -5.89 1.79
C LYS A 101 -3.33 -6.79 1.58
N PHE A 102 -3.47 -8.04 1.16
CA PHE A 102 -2.31 -8.87 0.83
C PHE A 102 -1.82 -8.54 -0.58
N VAL A 103 -0.65 -7.89 -0.67
CA VAL A 103 -0.18 -7.27 -1.93
C VAL A 103 1.06 -7.93 -2.52
N GLY A 104 1.75 -8.76 -1.75
CA GLY A 104 2.96 -9.42 -2.21
C GLY A 104 3.47 -10.49 -1.27
N VAL A 105 4.49 -11.20 -1.73
CA VAL A 105 5.20 -12.23 -0.96
C VAL A 105 6.70 -11.97 -1.00
N ARG A 106 7.35 -12.14 0.16
CA ARG A 106 8.79 -11.98 0.34
C ARG A 106 9.43 -13.25 0.92
N PRO A 107 9.96 -14.16 0.09
CA PRO A 107 10.90 -15.18 0.53
C PRO A 107 12.16 -14.54 1.12
N MET A 108 12.69 -15.09 2.22
CA MET A 108 13.90 -14.60 2.91
C MET A 108 15.19 -15.07 2.20
N LEU A 109 15.33 -14.76 0.90
CA LEU A 109 16.42 -15.30 0.05
C LEU A 109 17.81 -15.02 0.62
N GLN A 110 18.04 -13.85 1.19
CA GLN A 110 19.33 -13.46 1.76
C GLN A 110 19.84 -14.35 2.92
N ASP A 111 18.95 -15.13 3.54
CA ASP A 111 19.22 -15.98 4.71
C ASP A 111 19.27 -17.47 4.33
N LEU A 112 18.99 -17.80 3.06
CA LEU A 112 19.11 -19.17 2.56
C LEU A 112 20.58 -19.44 2.20
N ASP A 113 21.07 -20.64 2.56
CA ASP A 113 22.43 -21.07 2.23
C ASP A 113 22.64 -21.23 0.71
N ASP A 114 21.59 -21.66 0.00
CA ASP A 114 21.60 -21.85 -1.45
C ASP A 114 21.18 -20.56 -2.18
N ALA A 115 22.17 -19.85 -2.73
CA ALA A 115 21.95 -18.66 -3.55
C ALA A 115 21.15 -18.95 -4.84
N ASP A 116 21.11 -20.21 -5.30
CA ASP A 116 20.36 -20.65 -6.49
C ASP A 116 18.94 -21.16 -6.15
N TRP A 117 18.53 -21.17 -4.88
CA TRP A 117 17.26 -21.76 -4.43
C TRP A 117 16.05 -21.27 -5.26
N ILE A 118 16.01 -19.97 -5.59
CA ILE A 118 14.89 -19.37 -6.35
C ILE A 118 14.84 -19.84 -7.81
N LEU A 119 15.98 -20.27 -8.38
CA LEU A 119 16.06 -20.76 -9.76
C LEU A 119 15.57 -22.20 -9.91
N HIS A 120 15.41 -22.93 -8.81
CA HIS A 120 14.97 -24.31 -8.88
C HIS A 120 13.58 -24.42 -9.53
N PRO A 121 13.36 -25.31 -10.51
CA PRO A 121 12.12 -25.36 -11.29
C PRO A 121 10.82 -25.43 -10.47
N SER A 122 10.84 -26.12 -9.33
CA SER A 122 9.68 -26.24 -8.43
C SER A 122 9.20 -24.90 -7.84
N ARG A 123 10.02 -23.84 -7.84
CA ARG A 123 9.65 -22.49 -7.36
C ARG A 123 8.91 -21.70 -8.45
N GLY A 124 9.04 -22.11 -9.71
CA GLY A 124 8.37 -21.46 -10.86
C GLY A 124 6.85 -21.41 -10.73
N ARG A 125 6.23 -22.42 -10.09
CA ARG A 125 4.78 -22.44 -9.85
C ARG A 125 4.33 -21.36 -8.86
N ALA A 126 5.12 -21.08 -7.83
CA ALA A 126 4.85 -20.01 -6.88
C ALA A 126 4.94 -18.64 -7.59
N LEU A 127 6.03 -18.41 -8.35
CA LEU A 127 6.25 -17.19 -9.13
C LEU A 127 5.14 -16.95 -10.16
N SER A 128 4.72 -18.00 -10.88
CA SER A 128 3.60 -17.93 -11.83
C SER A 128 2.25 -17.67 -11.14
N ALA A 129 2.02 -18.26 -9.96
CA ALA A 129 0.81 -18.01 -9.17
C ALA A 129 0.75 -16.56 -8.67
N LEU A 130 1.88 -15.99 -8.20
CA LEU A 130 1.96 -14.58 -7.83
C LEU A 130 1.59 -13.68 -9.01
N ALA A 131 2.21 -13.90 -10.16
CA ALA A 131 1.94 -13.13 -11.38
C ALA A 131 0.46 -13.22 -11.80
N SER A 132 -0.13 -14.42 -11.77
CA SER A 132 -1.52 -14.67 -12.17
C SER A 132 -2.53 -13.99 -11.24
N HIS A 133 -2.20 -13.86 -9.96
CA HIS A 133 -3.03 -13.15 -8.98
C HIS A 133 -2.68 -11.67 -8.83
N GLY A 134 -1.69 -11.18 -9.56
CA GLY A 134 -1.24 -9.78 -9.47
C GLY A 134 -0.55 -9.42 -8.15
N LEU A 135 -0.02 -10.43 -7.45
CA LEU A 135 0.79 -10.24 -6.25
C LEU A 135 2.24 -9.97 -6.63
N VAL A 136 2.88 -9.10 -5.85
CA VAL A 136 4.27 -8.70 -6.07
C VAL A 136 5.24 -9.69 -5.41
N PHE A 137 6.37 -9.93 -6.07
CA PHE A 137 7.51 -10.61 -5.46
C PHE A 137 8.50 -9.57 -4.93
N ASP A 138 8.57 -9.42 -3.61
CA ASP A 138 9.62 -8.62 -2.96
C ASP A 138 10.88 -9.48 -2.81
N ALA A 139 11.94 -9.08 -3.50
CA ALA A 139 13.22 -9.77 -3.53
C ALA A 139 14.16 -9.17 -2.47
N LEU A 140 14.15 -9.76 -1.27
CA LEU A 140 15.14 -9.48 -0.22
C LEU A 140 16.45 -10.20 -0.53
N ILE A 141 17.35 -9.50 -1.21
CA ILE A 141 18.55 -10.07 -1.78
C ILE A 141 19.82 -9.28 -1.46
N LYS A 142 20.96 -9.98 -1.52
CA LYS A 142 22.33 -9.46 -1.55
C LYS A 142 22.89 -9.47 -2.98
N PRO A 143 24.03 -8.81 -3.27
CA PRO A 143 24.60 -8.74 -4.62
C PRO A 143 24.77 -10.10 -5.31
N VAL A 144 25.11 -11.16 -4.56
CA VAL A 144 25.26 -12.53 -5.08
C VAL A 144 23.99 -13.07 -5.77
N HIS A 145 22.80 -12.60 -5.41
CA HIS A 145 21.54 -13.08 -5.96
C HIS A 145 21.05 -12.29 -7.19
N MET A 146 21.63 -11.13 -7.48
CA MET A 146 21.11 -10.22 -8.52
C MET A 146 20.99 -10.90 -9.89
N SER A 147 21.98 -11.70 -10.28
CA SER A 147 21.94 -12.46 -11.55
C SER A 147 20.86 -13.56 -11.57
N ARG A 148 20.49 -14.11 -10.41
CA ARG A 148 19.37 -15.05 -10.30
C ARG A 148 18.04 -14.33 -10.47
N ILE A 149 17.87 -13.18 -9.82
CA ILE A 149 16.65 -12.37 -9.96
C ILE A 149 16.50 -11.85 -11.39
N GLU A 150 17.60 -11.50 -12.07
CA GLU A 150 17.55 -11.16 -13.50
C GLU A 150 17.00 -12.33 -14.35
N GLN A 151 17.49 -13.55 -14.11
CA GLN A 151 16.97 -14.74 -14.80
C GLN A 151 15.48 -14.96 -14.52
N ILE A 152 15.04 -14.80 -13.27
CA ILE A 152 13.62 -14.90 -12.90
C ILE A 152 12.80 -13.81 -13.61
N ALA A 153 13.25 -12.56 -13.61
CA ALA A 153 12.57 -11.45 -14.27
C ALA A 153 12.36 -11.71 -15.76
N ARG A 154 13.37 -12.26 -16.45
CA ARG A 154 13.30 -12.64 -17.87
C ARG A 154 12.38 -13.84 -18.12
N ARG A 155 12.37 -14.83 -17.22
CA ARG A 155 11.49 -16.03 -17.33
C ARG A 155 10.02 -15.72 -17.02
N HIS A 156 9.75 -14.73 -16.17
CA HIS A 156 8.41 -14.35 -15.73
C HIS A 156 8.14 -12.86 -16.02
N PRO A 157 8.02 -12.43 -17.28
CA PRO A 157 7.87 -11.01 -17.65
C PRO A 157 6.60 -10.35 -17.09
N ASN A 158 5.59 -11.15 -16.72
CA ASN A 158 4.34 -10.66 -16.11
C ASN A 158 4.39 -10.56 -14.57
N LEU A 159 5.46 -11.05 -13.94
CA LEU A 159 5.65 -10.95 -12.49
C LEU A 159 6.24 -9.58 -12.15
N SER A 160 5.54 -8.80 -11.32
CA SER A 160 6.10 -7.60 -10.71
C SER A 160 7.12 -7.98 -9.64
N ILE A 161 8.35 -7.50 -9.79
CA ILE A 161 9.46 -7.79 -8.87
C ILE A 161 9.95 -6.47 -8.28
N VAL A 162 10.01 -6.39 -6.95
CA VAL A 162 10.57 -5.25 -6.23
C VAL A 162 11.88 -5.68 -5.58
N ILE A 163 12.97 -5.00 -5.93
CA ILE A 163 14.26 -5.22 -5.26
C ILE A 163 14.25 -4.45 -3.93
N ASP A 164 14.36 -5.17 -2.82
CA ASP A 164 14.46 -4.57 -1.49
C ASP A 164 15.84 -3.93 -1.30
N HIS A 165 15.86 -2.75 -0.68
CA HIS A 165 17.06 -2.03 -0.22
C HIS A 165 18.19 -1.92 -1.24
N ALA A 166 17.84 -1.72 -2.52
CA ALA A 166 18.79 -1.71 -3.64
C ALA A 166 19.73 -2.95 -3.67
N ALA A 167 19.23 -4.08 -3.18
CA ALA A 167 19.94 -5.34 -3.03
C ALA A 167 21.24 -5.22 -2.18
N LYS A 168 21.17 -4.38 -1.14
CA LYS A 168 22.15 -4.25 -0.07
C LYS A 168 23.59 -4.00 -0.56
N PRO A 169 23.86 -2.84 -1.17
CA PRO A 169 25.23 -2.46 -1.50
C PRO A 169 26.07 -2.34 -0.23
N THR A 170 27.35 -2.71 -0.29
CA THR A 170 28.31 -2.29 0.75
C THR A 170 28.62 -0.80 0.58
N ILE A 171 28.42 0.01 1.62
CA ILE A 171 28.62 1.48 1.56
C ILE A 171 29.76 1.90 2.47
N GLY A 172 30.74 2.64 1.96
CA GLY A 172 31.84 3.17 2.77
C GLY A 172 33.02 3.73 1.97
N GLY A 173 33.17 3.29 0.72
CA GLY A 173 34.07 3.87 -0.26
C GLY A 173 33.31 4.37 -1.50
N GLU A 174 33.99 4.40 -2.65
CA GLU A 174 33.31 4.59 -3.93
C GLU A 174 32.26 3.50 -4.17
N VAL A 175 31.16 3.86 -4.83
CA VAL A 175 30.11 2.92 -5.18
C VAL A 175 30.69 1.79 -6.02
N SER A 176 30.51 0.55 -5.55
CA SER A 176 31.05 -0.63 -6.22
C SER A 176 30.59 -0.72 -7.68
N ARG A 177 31.57 -0.83 -8.59
CA ARG A 177 31.32 -1.02 -10.01
C ARG A 177 30.50 -2.29 -10.29
N SER A 178 30.83 -3.40 -9.62
CA SER A 178 30.15 -4.69 -9.84
C SER A 178 28.71 -4.66 -9.36
N TRP A 179 28.43 -3.99 -8.24
CA TRP A 179 27.06 -3.74 -7.79
C TRP A 179 26.28 -2.90 -8.80
N ARG A 180 26.87 -1.79 -9.28
CA ARG A 180 26.22 -0.92 -10.27
C ARG A 180 25.93 -1.64 -11.59
N GLU A 181 26.83 -2.48 -12.07
CA GLU A 181 26.65 -3.28 -13.28
C GLU A 181 25.53 -4.34 -13.10
N SER A 182 25.51 -5.03 -11.97
CA SER A 182 24.48 -6.03 -11.65
C SER A 182 23.10 -5.38 -11.45
N LEU A 183 23.05 -4.22 -10.80
CA LEU A 183 21.83 -3.44 -10.64
C LEU A 183 21.32 -2.90 -11.98
N ARG A 184 22.22 -2.51 -12.90
CA ARG A 184 21.85 -2.11 -14.27
C ARG A 184 21.22 -3.27 -15.04
N ALA A 185 21.73 -4.49 -14.89
CA ALA A 185 21.15 -5.67 -15.52
C ALA A 185 19.71 -5.92 -15.03
N LEU A 186 19.47 -5.79 -13.72
CA LEU A 186 18.11 -5.82 -13.14
C LEU A 186 17.23 -4.68 -13.69
N ALA A 187 17.73 -3.44 -13.70
CA ALA A 187 16.98 -2.29 -14.20
C ALA A 187 16.63 -2.38 -15.70
N SER A 188 17.34 -3.20 -16.48
CA SER A 188 17.02 -3.48 -17.88
C SER A 188 15.76 -4.34 -18.05
N CYS A 189 15.29 -5.00 -16.98
CA CYS A 189 14.06 -5.78 -16.97
C CYS A 189 12.86 -4.85 -16.67
N PRO A 190 11.87 -4.69 -17.57
CA PRO A 190 10.76 -3.74 -17.39
C PRO A 190 9.86 -4.03 -16.17
N ASN A 191 9.79 -5.29 -15.76
CA ASN A 191 8.99 -5.77 -14.63
C ASN A 191 9.71 -5.70 -13.28
N VAL A 192 10.95 -5.18 -13.25
CA VAL A 192 11.74 -4.97 -12.03
C VAL A 192 11.73 -3.49 -11.64
N VAL A 193 11.41 -3.24 -10.38
CA VAL A 193 11.47 -1.93 -9.72
C VAL A 193 12.35 -2.02 -8.45
N CYS A 194 12.72 -0.89 -7.86
CA CYS A 194 13.63 -0.87 -6.71
C CYS A 194 13.05 -0.06 -5.55
N LYS A 195 13.21 -0.53 -4.31
CA LYS A 195 12.97 0.30 -3.13
C LYS A 195 14.21 1.13 -2.79
N LEU A 196 14.02 2.43 -2.61
CA LEU A 196 14.94 3.32 -1.91
C LEU A 196 14.65 3.23 -0.41
N SER A 197 15.31 2.29 0.27
CA SER A 197 15.11 1.95 1.69
C SER A 197 16.36 1.21 2.21
N GLY A 198 16.50 1.07 3.53
CA GLY A 198 17.52 0.19 4.16
C GLY A 198 18.99 0.52 3.88
N LEU A 199 19.31 1.61 3.18
CA LEU A 199 20.71 1.92 2.81
C LEU A 199 21.56 2.27 4.04
N LEU A 200 20.99 2.91 5.06
CA LEU A 200 21.76 3.36 6.22
C LEU A 200 22.30 2.20 7.07
N THR A 201 21.65 1.04 7.08
CA THR A 201 22.13 -0.14 7.79
C THR A 201 23.22 -0.90 7.03
N GLU A 202 23.50 -0.53 5.78
CA GLU A 202 24.58 -1.09 4.96
C GLU A 202 25.84 -0.21 4.96
N LEU A 203 25.84 0.89 5.73
CA LEU A 203 27.00 1.73 5.98
C LEU A 203 28.05 0.97 6.80
N ALA A 204 29.29 1.00 6.34
CA ALA A 204 30.41 0.54 7.14
C ALA A 204 30.56 1.43 8.41
N PRO A 205 31.10 0.89 9.51
CA PRO A 205 31.26 1.64 10.75
C PRO A 205 32.02 2.97 10.57
N GLY A 206 31.46 4.05 11.09
CA GLY A 206 32.07 5.39 11.04
C GLY A 206 31.88 6.16 9.73
N VAL A 207 31.20 5.57 8.74
CA VAL A 207 30.88 6.26 7.48
C VAL A 207 29.73 7.23 7.67
N GLU A 208 29.85 8.43 7.09
CA GLU A 208 28.78 9.43 7.12
C GLU A 208 27.53 8.97 6.35
N THR A 209 26.35 9.32 6.87
CA THR A 209 25.05 8.96 6.24
C THR A 209 24.86 9.57 4.86
N SER A 210 25.56 10.65 4.54
CA SER A 210 25.60 11.28 3.21
C SER A 210 26.04 10.29 2.12
N LYS A 211 26.87 9.28 2.44
CA LYS A 211 27.32 8.26 1.49
C LYS A 211 26.21 7.35 0.98
N ALA A 212 25.08 7.26 1.67
CA ALA A 212 23.90 6.58 1.14
C ALA A 212 23.30 7.31 -0.08
N LEU A 213 23.54 8.62 -0.23
CA LEU A 213 23.06 9.40 -1.38
C LEU A 213 23.75 8.95 -2.67
N ASP A 214 25.03 8.60 -2.63
CA ASP A 214 25.77 8.10 -3.80
C ASP A 214 25.09 6.83 -4.38
N CYS A 215 24.58 5.95 -3.50
CA CYS A 215 23.82 4.77 -3.91
C CYS A 215 22.40 5.10 -4.36
N ALA A 216 21.73 6.05 -3.68
CA ALA A 216 20.40 6.53 -4.07
C ALA A 216 20.40 7.13 -5.48
N ASP A 217 21.42 7.90 -5.82
CA ASP A 217 21.60 8.50 -7.14
C ASP A 217 21.76 7.44 -8.23
N VAL A 218 22.51 6.37 -7.96
CA VAL A 218 22.62 5.23 -8.90
C VAL A 218 21.27 4.53 -9.09
N VAL A 219 20.50 4.32 -8.01
CA VAL A 219 19.16 3.72 -8.11
C VAL A 219 18.24 4.58 -8.96
N LEU A 220 18.17 5.88 -8.68
CA LEU A 220 17.34 6.83 -9.44
C LEU A 220 17.77 6.91 -10.91
N GLN A 221 19.07 6.94 -11.19
CA GLN A 221 19.62 6.97 -12.54
C GLN A 221 19.26 5.71 -13.35
N LEU A 222 19.35 4.53 -12.74
CA LEU A 222 19.16 3.26 -13.45
C LEU A 222 17.68 2.91 -13.64
N PHE A 223 16.85 3.10 -12.61
CA PHE A 223 15.44 2.71 -12.67
C PHE A 223 14.55 3.82 -13.23
N GLY A 224 14.91 5.08 -13.00
CA GLY A 224 14.06 6.24 -13.22
C GLY A 224 13.00 6.39 -12.11
N PRO A 225 12.46 7.61 -11.91
CA PRO A 225 11.54 7.91 -10.81
C PRO A 225 10.23 7.10 -10.87
N SER A 226 9.81 6.63 -12.04
CA SER A 226 8.61 5.78 -12.21
C SER A 226 8.81 4.31 -11.78
N ARG A 227 10.02 3.90 -11.41
CA ARG A 227 10.34 2.52 -10.98
C ARG A 227 11.10 2.47 -9.66
N VAL A 228 11.00 3.54 -8.86
CA VAL A 228 11.56 3.59 -7.51
C VAL A 228 10.44 3.78 -6.50
N LEU A 229 10.46 3.01 -5.41
CA LEU A 229 9.52 3.14 -4.30
C LEU A 229 10.28 3.61 -3.07
N TRP A 230 9.77 4.62 -2.37
CA TRP A 230 10.35 5.03 -1.08
C TRP A 230 9.90 4.09 0.05
N GLY A 231 10.82 3.76 0.97
CA GLY A 231 10.50 3.08 2.22
C GLY A 231 11.51 3.38 3.32
N SER A 232 11.10 3.30 4.58
CA SER A 232 11.98 3.63 5.70
C SER A 232 12.85 2.48 6.17
N ASP A 233 12.37 1.24 6.03
CA ASP A 233 12.91 0.06 6.72
C ASP A 233 12.78 0.17 8.25
N TRP A 234 11.84 0.97 8.74
CA TRP A 234 11.57 1.09 10.17
C TRP A 234 10.94 -0.20 10.72
N PRO A 235 11.32 -0.67 11.92
CA PRO A 235 12.24 -0.05 12.88
C PRO A 235 13.69 -0.50 12.72
N VAL A 236 14.04 -1.36 11.76
CA VAL A 236 15.43 -1.81 11.52
C VAL A 236 16.35 -0.60 11.29
N LEU A 237 15.83 0.43 10.60
CA LEU A 237 16.43 1.76 10.47
C LEU A 237 17.04 2.32 11.77
N THR A 238 16.45 2.03 12.94
CA THR A 238 16.86 2.56 14.26
C THR A 238 18.23 2.06 14.74
N LEU A 239 18.80 1.05 14.05
CA LEU A 239 20.19 0.64 14.23
C LEU A 239 21.17 1.70 13.71
N ALA A 240 20.78 2.48 12.70
CA ALA A 240 21.65 3.43 12.02
C ALA A 240 21.20 4.90 12.15
N SER A 241 19.90 5.18 12.21
CA SER A 241 19.37 6.55 12.20
C SER A 241 17.94 6.64 12.75
N THR A 242 17.33 7.82 12.71
CA THR A 242 15.91 8.02 13.05
C THR A 242 15.05 8.09 11.79
N TYR A 243 13.74 7.87 11.93
CA TYR A 243 12.79 8.01 10.83
C TYR A 243 12.87 9.42 10.19
N ASP A 244 12.89 10.47 11.02
CA ASP A 244 12.96 11.86 10.56
C ASP A 244 14.26 12.17 9.81
N GLN A 245 15.39 11.62 10.26
CA GLN A 245 16.68 11.79 9.61
C GLN A 245 16.73 11.10 8.24
N TRP A 246 16.22 9.86 8.14
CA TRP A 246 16.11 9.16 6.85
C TRP A 246 15.16 9.87 5.90
N TYR A 247 14.00 10.29 6.39
CA TYR A 247 13.04 11.04 5.60
C TYR A 247 13.68 12.34 5.07
N ALA A 248 14.30 13.15 5.91
CA ALA A 248 15.00 14.36 5.47
C ALA A 248 16.14 14.08 4.47
N LEU A 249 16.91 13.00 4.68
CA LEU A 249 17.99 12.60 3.76
C LEU A 249 17.45 12.22 2.38
N THR A 250 16.38 11.44 2.33
CA THR A 250 15.74 11.05 1.05
C THR A 250 15.06 12.23 0.36
N GLN A 251 14.46 13.17 1.10
CA GLN A 251 13.95 14.42 0.50
C GLN A 251 15.06 15.23 -0.18
N ARG A 252 16.29 15.21 0.36
CA ARG A 252 17.46 15.80 -0.31
C ARG A 252 17.84 15.04 -1.58
N ALA A 253 17.86 13.70 -1.54
CA ALA A 253 18.13 12.86 -2.72
C ALA A 253 17.14 13.12 -3.87
N LEU A 254 15.88 13.39 -3.53
CA LEU A 254 14.80 13.62 -4.49
C LEU A 254 14.64 15.10 -4.88
N SER A 255 15.44 16.01 -4.34
CA SER A 255 15.25 17.47 -4.48
C SER A 255 15.38 17.99 -5.91
N SER A 256 16.14 17.31 -6.77
CA SER A 256 16.33 17.65 -8.18
C SER A 256 15.22 17.15 -9.11
N LEU A 257 14.36 16.25 -8.63
CA LEU A 257 13.27 15.69 -9.42
C LEU A 257 12.11 16.68 -9.56
N SER A 258 11.29 16.52 -10.61
CA SER A 258 10.02 17.25 -10.74
C SER A 258 9.05 16.89 -9.60
N GLU A 259 8.04 17.71 -9.34
CA GLU A 259 7.02 17.36 -8.33
C GLU A 259 6.30 16.05 -8.65
N ALA A 260 5.97 15.81 -9.91
CA ALA A 260 5.35 14.57 -10.36
C ALA A 260 6.25 13.35 -10.12
N ASP A 261 7.55 13.47 -10.42
CA ASP A 261 8.52 12.40 -10.18
C ASP A 261 8.75 12.13 -8.69
N ARG A 262 8.80 13.19 -7.86
CA ARG A 262 8.87 13.03 -6.40
C ARG A 262 7.63 12.29 -5.88
N ASN A 263 6.43 12.69 -6.30
CA ASN A 263 5.18 12.04 -5.92
C ASN A 263 5.13 10.57 -6.39
N ALA A 264 5.67 10.29 -7.57
CA ALA A 264 5.81 8.92 -8.07
C ALA A 264 6.65 8.07 -7.11
N VAL A 265 7.84 8.56 -6.73
CA VAL A 265 8.75 7.85 -5.82
C VAL A 265 8.18 7.68 -4.42
N THR A 266 7.58 8.73 -3.87
CA THR A 266 7.14 8.76 -2.46
C THR A 266 5.78 8.12 -2.21
N GLY A 267 4.98 7.84 -3.24
CA GLY A 267 3.64 7.27 -3.05
C GLY A 267 3.04 6.56 -4.25
N ASP A 268 2.96 7.22 -5.42
CA ASP A 268 2.12 6.72 -6.52
C ASP A 268 2.63 5.38 -7.08
N ASN A 269 3.94 5.17 -7.08
CA ASN A 269 4.52 3.88 -7.48
C ASN A 269 4.15 2.76 -6.52
N ALA A 270 4.10 3.00 -5.21
CA ALA A 270 3.65 1.98 -4.26
C ALA A 270 2.19 1.59 -4.54
N VAL A 271 1.30 2.56 -4.75
CA VAL A 271 -0.11 2.29 -5.11
C VAL A 271 -0.20 1.46 -6.38
N ARG A 272 0.52 1.85 -7.44
CA ARG A 272 0.46 1.22 -8.75
C ARG A 272 1.07 -0.19 -8.76
N ILE A 273 2.27 -0.35 -8.19
CA ILE A 273 3.02 -1.61 -8.24
C ILE A 273 2.35 -2.68 -7.37
N TYR A 274 1.97 -2.33 -6.15
CA TYR A 274 1.25 -3.25 -5.25
C TYR A 274 -0.24 -3.36 -5.57
N ARG A 275 -0.72 -2.68 -6.61
CA ARG A 275 -2.14 -2.65 -7.03
C ARG A 275 -3.08 -2.37 -5.86
N MET A 276 -2.64 -1.47 -4.98
CA MET A 276 -3.37 -1.16 -3.76
C MET A 276 -4.74 -0.64 -4.15
N LYS A 277 -5.77 -1.18 -3.52
CA LYS A 277 -7.10 -0.57 -3.61
C LYS A 277 -6.97 0.83 -3.04
N THR A 278 -7.16 1.84 -3.89
CA THR A 278 -7.20 3.22 -3.44
C THR A 278 -8.39 3.33 -2.49
N THR A 279 -8.11 3.65 -1.22
CA THR A 279 -9.13 3.94 -0.20
C THR A 279 -9.83 5.27 -0.45
N LEU A 280 -9.90 5.72 -1.70
CA LEU A 280 -10.94 6.64 -2.15
C LEU A 280 -12.21 5.81 -2.36
N ALA A 281 -12.75 5.24 -1.27
CA ALA A 281 -14.20 5.14 -1.21
C ALA A 281 -14.65 6.60 -1.12
N ALA A 282 -14.92 7.21 -2.28
CA ALA A 282 -15.40 8.59 -2.36
C ALA A 282 -16.50 8.76 -1.31
N ALA A 283 -16.43 9.79 -0.48
CA ALA A 283 -17.39 9.99 0.62
C ALA A 283 -18.84 9.86 0.11
N ALA A 284 -19.09 10.43 -1.07
CA ALA A 284 -20.25 10.14 -1.90
C ALA A 284 -19.85 10.13 -3.39
N ILE A 285 -20.64 9.44 -4.21
CA ILE A 285 -20.45 9.34 -5.66
C ILE A 285 -21.58 10.04 -6.42
N LEU A 286 -21.21 10.69 -7.52
CA LEU A 286 -22.13 11.11 -8.57
C LEU A 286 -22.24 9.97 -9.59
N LEU A 287 -23.44 9.40 -9.76
CA LEU A 287 -23.62 8.21 -10.62
C LEU A 287 -23.83 8.57 -12.09
N HIS A 288 -24.42 9.74 -12.36
CA HIS A 288 -24.64 10.27 -13.70
C HIS A 288 -24.46 11.81 -13.71
N PRO A 289 -23.96 12.43 -14.80
CA PRO A 289 -23.78 13.88 -14.87
C PRO A 289 -25.04 14.71 -14.57
N ASP A 290 -26.22 14.18 -14.92
CA ASP A 290 -27.52 14.81 -14.70
C ASP A 290 -28.11 14.59 -13.30
N ASP A 291 -27.47 13.76 -12.48
CA ASP A 291 -27.97 13.52 -11.12
C ASP A 291 -27.89 14.81 -10.29
N ASN A 292 -28.97 15.06 -9.56
CA ASN A 292 -29.06 16.16 -8.59
C ASN A 292 -28.84 15.67 -7.15
N VAL A 293 -28.40 14.42 -6.99
CA VAL A 293 -27.98 13.83 -5.71
C VAL A 293 -26.64 13.11 -5.83
N LEU A 294 -25.94 13.00 -4.70
CA LEU A 294 -24.81 12.08 -4.51
C LEU A 294 -25.26 10.90 -3.66
N VAL A 295 -24.66 9.73 -3.86
CA VAL A 295 -24.88 8.55 -3.00
C VAL A 295 -23.69 8.36 -2.08
N CYS A 296 -23.91 8.36 -0.77
CA CYS A 296 -22.86 8.14 0.22
C CYS A 296 -22.25 6.73 0.07
N CYS A 297 -20.93 6.61 -0.07
CA CYS A 297 -20.23 5.31 -0.10
C CYS A 297 -19.63 4.94 1.26
N ARG A 298 -19.83 5.79 2.27
CA ARG A 298 -19.62 5.53 3.70
C ARG A 298 -20.49 6.48 4.51
N ALA A 299 -20.52 6.31 5.83
CA ALA A 299 -21.06 7.36 6.70
C ALA A 299 -20.25 8.67 6.52
N VAL A 300 -20.95 9.78 6.42
CA VAL A 300 -20.39 11.13 6.30
C VAL A 300 -20.92 11.99 7.45
N ARG A 301 -20.12 12.94 7.91
CA ARG A 301 -20.44 13.77 9.09
C ARG A 301 -20.82 15.19 8.72
N ALA A 302 -21.67 15.82 9.53
CA ALA A 302 -21.98 17.24 9.39
C ALA A 302 -20.69 18.08 9.36
N GLY A 303 -20.61 19.03 8.45
CA GLY A 303 -19.44 19.90 8.23
C GLY A 303 -18.41 19.34 7.25
N GLU A 304 -18.44 18.04 6.94
CA GLU A 304 -17.52 17.42 5.98
C GLU A 304 -17.68 18.01 4.57
N ARG A 305 -16.57 18.23 3.86
CA ARG A 305 -16.57 18.72 2.48
C ARG A 305 -16.34 17.57 1.50
N ILE A 306 -17.29 17.37 0.58
CA ILE A 306 -17.24 16.32 -0.44
C ILE A 306 -16.97 16.97 -1.79
N ARG A 307 -15.80 16.69 -2.36
CA ARG A 307 -15.44 17.09 -3.71
C ARG A 307 -16.06 16.16 -4.74
N ILE A 308 -16.80 16.72 -5.70
CA ILE A 308 -17.48 15.98 -6.77
C ILE A 308 -16.58 15.95 -8.02
N ASN A 309 -15.98 17.08 -8.37
CA ASN A 309 -15.01 17.24 -9.47
C ASN A 309 -14.07 18.42 -9.14
N GLU A 310 -13.21 18.84 -10.07
CA GLU A 310 -12.22 19.91 -9.86
C GLU A 310 -12.83 21.27 -9.49
N SER A 311 -14.07 21.52 -9.91
CA SER A 311 -14.77 22.81 -9.74
C SER A 311 -15.94 22.78 -8.75
N GLU A 312 -16.36 21.60 -8.30
CA GLU A 312 -17.60 21.40 -7.56
C GLU A 312 -17.35 20.65 -6.25
N GLU A 313 -17.77 21.27 -5.14
CA GLU A 313 -17.65 20.74 -3.78
C GLU A 313 -18.93 21.08 -3.00
N ILE A 314 -19.38 20.17 -2.14
CA ILE A 314 -20.52 20.40 -1.24
C ILE A 314 -20.09 20.23 0.22
N GLN A 315 -20.78 20.89 1.14
CA GLN A 315 -20.65 20.66 2.58
C GLN A 315 -21.83 19.83 3.09
N VAL A 316 -21.55 18.74 3.79
CA VAL A 316 -22.57 17.88 4.42
C VAL A 316 -23.23 18.64 5.56
N LEU A 317 -24.57 18.72 5.57
CA LEU A 317 -25.29 19.49 6.59
C LEU A 317 -25.71 18.68 7.82
N GLN A 318 -25.83 17.36 7.67
CA GLN A 318 -26.12 16.44 8.77
C GLN A 318 -25.48 15.09 8.52
N ASP A 319 -25.19 14.37 9.61
CA ASP A 319 -24.70 13.00 9.58
C ASP A 319 -25.60 12.13 8.69
N THR A 320 -24.98 11.45 7.73
CA THR A 320 -25.68 10.69 6.70
C THR A 320 -25.00 9.35 6.47
N ASP A 321 -25.75 8.26 6.59
CA ASP A 321 -25.21 6.90 6.51
C ASP A 321 -24.90 6.43 5.08
N LEU A 322 -24.18 5.31 4.99
CA LEU A 322 -23.90 4.58 3.76
C LEU A 322 -25.18 4.35 2.93
N GLY A 323 -25.12 4.62 1.63
CA GLY A 323 -26.21 4.39 0.67
C GLY A 323 -27.30 5.47 0.66
N HIS A 324 -27.29 6.39 1.63
CA HIS A 324 -28.19 7.53 1.64
C HIS A 324 -27.74 8.60 0.63
N LYS A 325 -28.63 9.59 0.39
CA LYS A 325 -28.44 10.59 -0.66
C LYS A 325 -28.17 11.95 -0.07
N LEU A 326 -27.23 12.69 -0.63
CA LEU A 326 -27.03 14.11 -0.37
C LEU A 326 -27.48 14.92 -1.57
N ALA A 327 -28.12 16.06 -1.34
CA ALA A 327 -28.50 16.98 -2.40
C ALA A 327 -27.23 17.60 -3.03
N ARG A 328 -27.01 17.39 -4.33
CA ARG A 328 -25.92 18.06 -5.07
C ARG A 328 -26.25 19.53 -5.31
N ARG A 329 -27.54 19.83 -5.50
CA ARG A 329 -28.11 21.17 -5.71
C ARG A 329 -29.28 21.37 -4.75
N GLY A 330 -29.67 22.62 -4.48
CA GLY A 330 -30.89 22.87 -3.73
C GLY A 330 -32.11 22.36 -4.50
N LEU A 331 -33.02 21.66 -3.82
CA LEU A 331 -34.27 21.17 -4.39
C LEU A 331 -35.46 21.73 -3.58
N SER A 332 -36.48 22.19 -4.28
CA SER A 332 -37.74 22.66 -3.70
C SER A 332 -38.73 21.51 -3.51
N GLU A 333 -39.80 21.76 -2.75
CA GLU A 333 -40.92 20.81 -2.69
C GLU A 333 -41.49 20.54 -4.10
N GLY A 334 -41.78 19.28 -4.41
CA GLY A 334 -42.27 18.84 -5.73
C GLY A 334 -41.18 18.50 -6.74
N ASP A 335 -39.96 19.05 -6.60
CA ASP A 335 -38.85 18.80 -7.52
C ASP A 335 -38.53 17.30 -7.64
N LYS A 336 -38.13 16.87 -8.83
CA LYS A 336 -37.73 15.49 -9.10
C LYS A 336 -36.34 15.22 -8.53
N VAL A 337 -36.19 14.07 -7.88
CA VAL A 337 -34.91 13.52 -7.43
C VAL A 337 -34.39 12.60 -8.52
N LEU A 338 -33.23 12.94 -9.09
CA LEU A 338 -32.61 12.23 -10.20
C LEU A 338 -31.43 11.39 -9.70
N LYS A 339 -31.45 10.09 -10.03
CA LYS A 339 -30.36 9.15 -9.77
C LYS A 339 -30.21 8.23 -10.97
N TYR A 340 -28.97 8.01 -11.44
CA TYR A 340 -28.69 7.32 -12.71
C TYR A 340 -29.28 8.04 -13.94
N GLY A 341 -29.41 9.37 -13.89
CA GLY A 341 -30.04 10.17 -14.95
C GLY A 341 -31.56 10.01 -15.05
N ALA A 342 -32.19 9.30 -14.11
CA ALA A 342 -33.62 9.01 -14.12
C ALA A 342 -34.32 9.50 -12.84
N PRO A 343 -35.59 9.92 -12.92
CA PRO A 343 -36.37 10.28 -11.74
C PRO A 343 -36.61 9.04 -10.87
N ILE A 344 -36.27 9.16 -9.59
CA ILE A 344 -36.52 8.12 -8.58
C ILE A 344 -37.59 8.53 -7.56
N GLY A 345 -38.02 9.78 -7.59
CA GLY A 345 -38.97 10.33 -6.65
C GLY A 345 -39.14 11.84 -6.79
N SER A 346 -39.99 12.38 -5.92
CA SER A 346 -40.21 13.81 -5.78
C SER A 346 -39.98 14.25 -4.33
N MET A 347 -39.47 15.46 -4.15
CA MET A 347 -39.32 16.07 -2.83
C MET A 347 -40.68 16.36 -2.18
N LYS A 348 -40.80 16.07 -0.89
CA LYS A 348 -41.93 16.44 -0.01
C LYS A 348 -41.68 17.74 0.76
N ALA A 349 -40.43 18.18 0.83
CA ALA A 349 -40.00 19.42 1.48
C ALA A 349 -38.72 19.90 0.81
N ALA A 350 -38.44 21.21 0.86
CA ALA A 350 -37.22 21.76 0.32
C ALA A 350 -35.98 21.22 1.06
N VAL A 351 -34.87 21.03 0.33
CA VAL A 351 -33.58 20.61 0.87
C VAL A 351 -32.46 21.46 0.24
N PRO A 352 -31.60 22.10 1.03
CA PRO A 352 -30.44 22.84 0.51
C PRO A 352 -29.35 21.89 -0.01
N VAL A 353 -28.37 22.46 -0.72
CA VAL A 353 -27.14 21.75 -1.13
C VAL A 353 -26.49 21.07 0.08
N GLY A 354 -26.10 19.80 -0.06
CA GLY A 354 -25.53 18.99 1.02
C GLY A 354 -26.53 18.50 2.06
N GLY A 355 -27.82 18.77 1.87
CA GLY A 355 -28.89 18.25 2.70
C GLY A 355 -29.18 16.76 2.42
N TRP A 356 -29.60 16.02 3.45
CA TRP A 356 -29.87 14.59 3.39
C TRP A 356 -31.24 14.35 2.75
N ILE A 357 -31.29 13.50 1.71
CA ILE A 357 -32.50 13.11 1.00
C ILE A 357 -32.86 11.65 1.32
N HIS A 358 -34.01 11.45 1.94
CA HIS A 358 -34.55 10.14 2.29
C HIS A 358 -36.08 10.13 2.34
N LEU A 359 -36.68 9.01 2.71
CA LEU A 359 -38.14 8.84 2.80
C LEU A 359 -38.85 9.86 3.71
N HIS A 360 -38.14 10.54 4.61
CA HIS A 360 -38.75 11.58 5.45
C HIS A 360 -39.08 12.85 4.64
N ASN A 361 -38.25 13.21 3.65
CA ASN A 361 -38.41 14.43 2.82
C ASN A 361 -38.53 14.16 1.31
N MET A 362 -38.57 12.90 0.87
CA MET A 362 -38.79 12.47 -0.51
C MET A 362 -39.86 11.37 -0.56
N LYS A 363 -40.69 11.36 -1.61
CA LYS A 363 -41.56 10.23 -1.96
C LYS A 363 -40.99 9.51 -3.18
N SER A 364 -41.11 8.18 -3.20
CA SER A 364 -40.76 7.38 -4.38
C SER A 364 -41.82 7.57 -5.48
N ASP A 365 -41.37 7.73 -6.71
CA ASP A 365 -42.26 7.78 -7.89
C ASP A 365 -42.46 6.40 -8.54
N TYR A 366 -41.70 5.39 -8.09
CA TYR A 366 -41.95 3.99 -8.43
C TYR A 366 -43.07 3.41 -7.56
N ILE A 367 -43.93 2.60 -8.17
CA ILE A 367 -45.01 1.83 -7.52
C ILE A 367 -44.44 1.11 -6.31
N SER A 368 -45.17 1.11 -5.18
CA SER A 368 -44.71 0.61 -3.89
C SER A 368 -44.07 -0.78 -4.00
N ALA A 369 -42.77 -0.87 -3.74
CA ALA A 369 -42.14 -2.14 -3.44
C ALA A 369 -42.80 -2.71 -2.17
N HIS A 370 -43.49 -3.83 -2.31
CA HIS A 370 -44.09 -4.53 -1.18
C HIS A 370 -43.00 -4.90 -0.16
N THR A 371 -43.01 -4.23 0.99
CA THR A 371 -42.27 -4.70 2.16
C THR A 371 -42.88 -6.05 2.57
N ARG A 372 -42.11 -7.14 2.49
CA ARG A 372 -42.50 -8.41 3.15
C ARG A 372 -42.55 -8.14 4.65
N ALA A 373 -43.76 -7.94 5.19
CA ALA A 373 -43.97 -7.96 6.63
C ALA A 373 -43.57 -9.34 7.15
N ALA A 374 -42.60 -9.38 8.07
CA ALA A 374 -42.37 -10.56 8.89
C ALA A 374 -43.65 -10.80 9.71
N ARG A 375 -44.35 -11.89 9.43
CA ARG A 375 -45.37 -12.41 10.35
C ARG A 375 -44.64 -12.89 11.60
N VAL A 376 -44.82 -12.17 12.69
CA VAL A 376 -44.69 -12.73 14.03
C VAL A 376 -46.10 -13.13 14.42
N ASP A 377 -46.46 -14.38 14.15
CA ASP A 377 -47.68 -14.97 14.72
C ASP A 377 -47.38 -15.26 16.19
N ALA A 378 -48.13 -14.59 17.06
CA ALA A 378 -48.24 -14.92 18.47
C ALA A 378 -49.46 -15.84 18.65
N THR A 379 -49.20 -17.09 19.04
CA THR A 379 -50.02 -17.90 19.97
C THR A 379 -49.14 -19.00 20.53
#